data_AF-A0A954KPV9-F1
#
_entry.id   AF-A0A954KPV9-F1
#
_cell.length_a   1.000
_cell.length_b   1.000
_cell.length_c   1.000
_cell.angle_alpha   90.00
_cell.angle_beta   90.00
_cell.angle_gamma   90.00
#
_symmetry.space_group_name_H-M   'P 1'
#
loop_
_entity.id
_entity.type
_entity.pdbx_description
1 polymer ?
#
loop_
_entity_poly.entity_id
_entity_poly.type
_entity_poly.pdbx_seq_one_letter_code
_entity_poly.pdbx_strand_id
1 'polypeptide(L)'
;FDFHARAVTWDFYKEVFGKELRKSSIHPVDDLIERQKLQQESYKALRRFFQGHFSWYRAMPSPTDVWDAPANSNEAAKDLKACRAEMLEAAPGYAKAWKRYDKADTQLIEIKLARALIAAGVNVKAKDFSIPLTTRGQAKQAEDTAGLRQGKMEPKLQAFEDPAADRLYTALKLARVGKIAARLEADNFFPHELDQLLQMFLHINERLYQLLEIRDGQIVLGKLLTILSNGNDAQGVLENIHSQMAVLNDLIVDLHSSFRQTRYPFDHAKADISMAEYMLKKLPDPDNPVELYEAADTIGHSLPPLQARVLGRLCQFAEKVEALIGMPALSDPPDDDDDDDEET
;
A
#
# COMPACT_ATOMS: atom_id res chain seq x y z
N PHE A 1 -16.24 31.34 -32.59
CA PHE A 1 -16.79 30.04 -32.17
C PHE A 1 -16.24 29.61 -30.82
N ASP A 2 -14.93 29.73 -30.56
CA ASP A 2 -14.27 29.26 -29.33
C ASP A 2 -14.67 30.04 -28.04
N PHE A 3 -14.86 31.37 -28.12
CA PHE A 3 -15.19 32.19 -26.94
C PHE A 3 -16.57 31.89 -26.33
N HIS A 4 -17.61 31.72 -27.16
CA HIS A 4 -18.97 31.43 -26.69
C HIS A 4 -19.12 30.00 -26.19
N ALA A 5 -18.44 29.03 -26.82
CA ALA A 5 -18.40 27.66 -26.31
C ALA A 5 -17.79 27.60 -24.90
N ARG A 6 -16.64 28.26 -24.69
CA ARG A 6 -15.99 28.32 -23.37
C ARG A 6 -16.82 29.06 -22.31
N ALA A 7 -17.53 30.12 -22.69
CA ALA A 7 -18.41 30.87 -21.78
C ALA A 7 -19.61 30.01 -21.33
N VAL A 8 -20.27 29.33 -22.27
CA VAL A 8 -21.41 28.45 -21.97
C VAL A 8 -20.98 27.25 -21.13
N THR A 9 -19.83 26.65 -21.43
CA THR A 9 -19.26 25.56 -20.60
C THR A 9 -18.92 26.03 -19.18
N TRP A 10 -18.40 27.25 -19.02
CA TRP A 10 -18.10 27.82 -17.71
C TRP A 10 -19.36 28.12 -16.89
N ASP A 11 -20.41 28.64 -17.52
CA ASP A 11 -21.68 28.91 -16.86
C ASP A 11 -22.38 27.60 -16.44
N PHE A 12 -22.31 26.56 -17.28
CA PHE A 12 -22.75 25.21 -16.93
C PHE A 12 -21.99 24.64 -15.73
N TYR A 13 -20.65 24.75 -15.72
CA TYR A 13 -19.86 24.28 -14.59
C TYR A 13 -20.16 25.05 -13.29
N LYS A 14 -20.43 26.35 -13.36
CA LYS A 14 -20.88 27.14 -12.20
C LYS A 14 -22.28 26.75 -11.72
N GLU A 15 -23.18 26.37 -12.62
CA GLU A 15 -24.51 25.90 -12.28
C GLU A 15 -24.45 24.55 -11.55
N VAL A 16 -23.60 23.62 -12.01
CA VAL A 16 -23.45 22.28 -11.44
C VAL A 16 -22.63 22.28 -10.13
N PHE A 17 -21.51 23.00 -10.07
CA PHE A 17 -20.57 22.97 -8.94
C PHE A 17 -20.72 24.15 -7.97
N GLY A 18 -21.65 25.07 -8.24
CA GLY A 18 -21.94 26.21 -7.38
C GLY A 18 -20.83 27.27 -7.33
N LYS A 19 -20.94 28.19 -6.36
CA LYS A 19 -20.07 29.38 -6.23
C LYS A 19 -18.62 29.07 -5.81
N GLU A 20 -18.33 27.82 -5.43
CA GLU A 20 -16.99 27.40 -4.98
C GLU A 20 -16.05 27.02 -6.12
N LEU A 21 -16.57 26.83 -7.34
CA LEU A 21 -15.75 26.54 -8.52
C LEU A 21 -14.86 27.72 -8.90
N ARG A 22 -13.55 27.59 -8.68
CA ARG A 22 -12.55 28.56 -9.11
C ARG A 22 -12.01 28.19 -10.49
N LYS A 23 -11.73 29.18 -11.35
CA LYS A 23 -11.12 28.92 -12.67
C LYS A 23 -9.79 28.17 -12.56
N SER A 24 -9.05 28.40 -11.47
CA SER A 24 -7.80 27.70 -11.13
C SER A 24 -8.00 26.21 -10.82
N SER A 25 -9.23 25.75 -10.63
CA SER A 25 -9.57 24.34 -10.37
C SER A 25 -9.91 23.57 -11.65
N ILE A 26 -9.95 24.24 -12.81
CA ILE A 26 -10.13 23.60 -14.11
C ILE A 26 -8.74 23.35 -14.72
N HIS A 27 -8.38 22.07 -14.82
CA HIS A 27 -7.15 21.65 -15.49
C HIS A 27 -7.39 21.44 -16.99
N PRO A 28 -6.45 21.84 -17.86
CA PRO A 28 -6.45 21.43 -19.26
C PRO A 28 -6.56 19.90 -19.38
N VAL A 29 -7.32 19.43 -20.36
CA VAL A 29 -7.49 17.98 -20.63
C VAL A 29 -6.15 17.34 -20.98
N ASP A 30 -5.28 18.07 -21.68
CA ASP A 30 -3.94 17.59 -22.05
C ASP A 30 -3.08 17.30 -20.80
N ASP A 31 -3.09 18.18 -19.80
CA ASP A 31 -2.40 17.97 -18.52
C ASP A 31 -2.94 16.74 -17.77
N LEU A 32 -4.26 16.48 -17.85
CA LEU A 32 -4.87 15.29 -17.25
C LEU A 32 -4.43 14.01 -17.96
N ILE A 33 -4.34 14.02 -19.28
CA ILE A 33 -3.86 12.89 -20.09
C ILE A 33 -2.38 12.60 -19.80
N GLU A 34 -1.54 13.63 -19.71
CA GLU A 34 -0.12 13.46 -19.36
C GLU A 34 0.05 12.88 -17.95
N ARG A 35 -0.73 13.35 -16.97
CA ARG A 35 -0.74 12.79 -15.61
C ARG A 35 -1.13 11.31 -15.60
N GLN A 36 -2.17 10.95 -16.34
CA GLN A 36 -2.62 9.56 -16.44
C GLN A 36 -1.55 8.68 -17.07
N LYS A 37 -0.87 9.15 -18.13
CA LYS A 37 0.25 8.44 -18.76
C LYS A 37 1.41 8.23 -17.80
N LEU A 38 1.82 9.26 -17.06
CA LEU A 38 2.90 9.14 -16.06
C LEU A 38 2.57 8.12 -14.96
N GLN A 39 1.30 8.09 -14.52
CA GLN A 39 0.84 7.11 -13.53
C GLN A 39 0.84 5.69 -14.10
N GLN A 40 0.37 5.50 -15.33
CA GLN A 40 0.41 4.20 -16.02
C GLN A 40 1.85 3.71 -16.21
N GLU A 41 2.76 4.58 -16.65
CA GLU A 41 4.17 4.22 -16.83
C GLU A 41 4.88 3.91 -15.50
N SER A 42 4.49 4.56 -14.40
CA SER A 42 5.01 4.23 -13.07
C SER A 42 4.56 2.84 -12.63
N TYR A 43 3.29 2.51 -12.88
CA TYR A 43 2.75 1.18 -12.58
C TYR A 43 3.36 0.09 -13.46
N LYS A 44 3.61 0.35 -14.75
CA LYS A 44 4.32 -0.58 -15.62
C LYS A 44 5.76 -0.81 -15.16
N ALA A 45 6.46 0.25 -14.76
CA ALA A 45 7.82 0.13 -14.20
C ALA A 45 7.81 -0.72 -12.92
N LEU A 46 6.83 -0.54 -12.03
CA LEU A 46 6.63 -1.41 -10.87
C LEU A 46 6.48 -2.88 -11.28
N ARG A 47 5.55 -3.17 -12.21
CA ARG A 47 5.29 -4.54 -12.69
C ARG A 47 6.52 -5.15 -13.35
N ARG A 48 7.20 -4.45 -14.25
CA ARG A 48 8.46 -4.92 -14.87
C ARG A 48 9.54 -5.15 -13.84
N PHE A 49 9.75 -4.19 -12.94
CA PHE A 49 10.82 -4.26 -11.97
C PHE A 49 10.66 -5.51 -11.09
N PHE A 50 9.48 -5.76 -10.54
CA PHE A 50 9.23 -6.93 -9.71
C PHE A 50 8.71 -8.15 -10.48
N GLN A 51 8.69 -8.13 -11.81
CA GLN A 51 8.11 -9.19 -12.65
C GLN A 51 6.68 -9.62 -12.23
N GLY A 52 5.85 -8.64 -11.88
CA GLY A 52 4.47 -8.86 -11.42
C GLY A 52 4.35 -9.30 -9.97
N HIS A 53 5.46 -9.47 -9.25
CA HIS A 53 5.48 -9.98 -7.89
C HIS A 53 5.85 -8.90 -6.88
N PHE A 54 4.88 -8.10 -6.44
CA PHE A 54 5.04 -7.22 -5.28
C PHE A 54 3.93 -7.49 -4.26
N SER A 55 4.24 -7.36 -2.97
CA SER A 55 3.27 -7.49 -1.89
C SER A 55 2.94 -6.12 -1.32
N TRP A 56 1.64 -5.82 -1.17
CA TRP A 56 1.18 -4.61 -0.48
C TRP A 56 1.21 -4.77 1.04
N TYR A 57 1.22 -6.00 1.53
CA TYR A 57 0.99 -6.34 2.95
C TYR A 57 2.25 -6.84 3.64
N ARG A 58 3.39 -6.84 2.95
CA ARG A 58 4.68 -7.21 3.53
C ARG A 58 5.67 -6.07 3.40
N ALA A 59 6.36 -5.79 4.50
CA ALA A 59 7.35 -4.74 4.54
C ALA A 59 8.58 -5.20 3.76
N MET A 60 9.08 -4.34 2.89
CA MET A 60 10.33 -4.57 2.18
C MET A 60 11.50 -4.44 3.17
N PRO A 61 12.46 -5.38 3.19
CA PRO A 61 13.69 -5.23 3.97
C PRO A 61 14.35 -3.88 3.64
N SER A 62 14.59 -3.02 4.63
CA SER A 62 15.05 -1.64 4.39
C SER A 62 16.44 -1.41 4.99
N PRO A 63 17.48 -1.13 4.17
CA PRO A 63 18.82 -0.88 4.67
C PRO A 63 18.93 0.53 5.26
N THR A 64 19.73 0.67 6.33
CA THR A 64 19.95 1.95 7.01
C THR A 64 20.81 2.94 6.20
N ASP A 65 21.61 2.44 5.25
CA ASP A 65 22.59 3.19 4.47
C ASP A 65 22.09 3.61 3.08
N VAL A 66 20.76 3.58 2.87
CA VAL A 66 20.10 3.87 1.59
C VAL A 66 20.29 5.32 1.11
N TRP A 67 20.63 6.23 2.02
CA TRP A 67 20.77 7.67 1.76
C TRP A 67 22.11 8.04 1.11
N ASP A 68 23.11 7.16 1.23
CA ASP A 68 24.47 7.44 0.81
C ASP A 68 24.75 6.89 -0.60
N ALA A 69 25.60 7.60 -1.36
CA ALA A 69 26.18 7.04 -2.56
C ALA A 69 27.10 5.86 -2.18
N PRO A 70 27.20 4.80 -3.02
CA PRO A 70 28.06 3.67 -2.71
C PRO A 70 29.53 4.11 -2.69
N ALA A 71 30.30 3.59 -1.74
CA ALA A 71 31.74 3.85 -1.66
C ALA A 71 32.48 3.41 -2.93
N ASN A 72 32.02 2.33 -3.58
CA ASN A 72 32.55 1.81 -4.82
C ASN A 72 31.42 1.57 -5.84
N SER A 73 31.29 2.48 -6.81
CA SER A 73 30.22 2.40 -7.82
C SER A 73 30.32 1.18 -8.74
N ASN A 74 31.54 0.65 -8.97
CA ASN A 74 31.72 -0.51 -9.85
C ASN A 74 31.27 -1.81 -9.17
N GLU A 75 31.55 -1.93 -7.88
CA GLU A 75 31.10 -3.04 -7.05
C GLU A 75 29.58 -3.00 -6.89
N ALA A 76 29.01 -1.85 -6.52
CA ALA A 76 27.56 -1.68 -6.46
C ALA A 76 26.87 -2.00 -7.81
N ALA A 77 27.47 -1.66 -8.95
CA ALA A 77 26.92 -2.03 -10.26
C ALA A 77 27.01 -3.54 -10.56
N LYS A 78 28.00 -4.24 -10.00
CA LYS A 78 28.11 -5.71 -10.08
C LYS A 78 27.07 -6.36 -9.17
N ASP A 79 26.91 -5.85 -7.96
CA ASP A 79 25.93 -6.35 -6.98
C ASP A 79 24.51 -6.16 -7.50
N LEU A 80 24.19 -4.99 -8.08
CA LEU A 80 22.91 -4.74 -8.73
C LEU A 80 22.57 -5.79 -9.81
N LYS A 81 23.55 -6.22 -10.60
CA LYS A 81 23.38 -7.28 -11.60
C LYS A 81 23.12 -8.64 -10.96
N ALA A 82 23.83 -8.96 -9.87
CA ALA A 82 23.65 -10.20 -9.13
C ALA A 82 22.25 -10.25 -8.47
N CYS A 83 21.85 -9.21 -7.74
CA CYS A 83 20.54 -9.12 -7.12
C CYS A 83 19.40 -9.26 -8.15
N ARG A 84 19.53 -8.62 -9.32
CA ARG A 84 18.54 -8.81 -10.41
C ARG A 84 18.47 -10.26 -10.88
N ALA A 85 19.61 -10.94 -11.03
CA ALA A 85 19.64 -12.34 -11.45
C ALA A 85 19.01 -13.27 -10.40
N GLU A 86 19.36 -13.09 -9.13
CA GLU A 86 18.82 -13.86 -8.00
C GLU A 86 17.31 -13.66 -7.85
N MET A 87 16.83 -12.41 -7.95
CA MET A 87 15.41 -12.08 -7.95
C MET A 87 14.66 -12.81 -9.08
N LEU A 88 15.21 -12.83 -10.30
CA LEU A 88 14.59 -13.50 -11.44
C LEU A 88 14.57 -15.03 -11.29
N GLU A 89 15.62 -15.61 -10.71
CA GLU A 89 15.69 -17.05 -10.42
C GLU A 89 14.64 -17.45 -9.36
N ALA A 90 14.40 -16.61 -8.36
CA ALA A 90 13.43 -16.85 -7.30
C ALA A 90 11.97 -16.59 -7.72
N ALA A 91 11.73 -15.76 -8.76
CA ALA A 91 10.40 -15.31 -9.17
C ALA A 91 9.37 -16.45 -9.36
N PRO A 92 9.66 -17.57 -10.08
CA PRO A 92 8.68 -18.64 -10.26
C PRO A 92 8.23 -19.31 -8.96
N GLY A 93 9.11 -19.35 -7.95
CA GLY A 93 8.80 -19.92 -6.63
C GLY A 93 7.95 -18.99 -5.76
N TYR A 94 8.04 -17.68 -5.99
CA TYR A 94 7.41 -16.66 -5.17
C TYR A 94 5.89 -16.71 -5.23
N ALA A 95 5.29 -16.71 -6.43
CA ALA A 95 3.82 -16.70 -6.59
C ALA A 95 3.12 -17.82 -5.80
N LYS A 96 3.69 -19.03 -5.82
CA LYS A 96 3.16 -20.20 -5.09
C LYS A 96 3.33 -20.05 -3.58
N ALA A 97 4.42 -19.47 -3.11
CA ALA A 97 4.64 -19.18 -1.70
C ALA A 97 3.68 -18.08 -1.22
N TRP A 98 3.52 -17.02 -2.03
CA TRP A 98 2.63 -15.90 -1.77
C TRP A 98 1.17 -16.34 -1.64
N LYS A 99 0.62 -17.12 -2.58
CA LYS A 99 -0.75 -17.65 -2.49
C LYS A 99 -1.02 -18.44 -1.20
N ARG A 100 0.00 -19.13 -0.66
CA ARG A 100 -0.11 -19.87 0.61
C ARG A 100 -0.02 -18.94 1.82
N TYR A 101 0.82 -17.93 1.75
CA TYR A 101 0.96 -16.92 2.78
C TYR A 101 -0.32 -16.08 2.90
N ASP A 102 -0.82 -15.57 1.78
CA ASP A 102 -2.04 -14.75 1.69
C ASP A 102 -3.29 -15.50 2.18
N LYS A 103 -3.42 -16.80 1.82
CA LYS A 103 -4.47 -17.66 2.40
C LYS A 103 -4.36 -17.78 3.92
N ALA A 104 -3.15 -17.84 4.46
CA ALA A 104 -2.95 -17.89 5.91
C ALA A 104 -3.23 -16.53 6.58
N ASP A 105 -2.95 -15.40 5.90
CA ASP A 105 -3.32 -14.06 6.36
C ASP A 105 -4.84 -13.92 6.45
N THR A 106 -5.55 -14.28 5.37
CA THR A 106 -7.03 -14.32 5.36
C THR A 106 -7.59 -15.15 6.52
N GLN A 107 -6.98 -16.31 6.81
CA GLN A 107 -7.38 -17.14 7.95
C GLN A 107 -7.14 -16.46 9.30
N LEU A 108 -6.05 -15.71 9.47
CA LEU A 108 -5.78 -14.96 10.69
C LEU A 108 -6.81 -13.86 10.94
N ILE A 109 -7.28 -13.19 9.88
CA ILE A 109 -8.37 -12.21 9.97
C ILE A 109 -9.66 -12.87 10.47
N GLU A 110 -10.04 -14.03 9.89
CA GLU A 110 -11.21 -14.80 10.33
C GLU A 110 -11.08 -15.23 11.81
N ILE A 111 -9.88 -15.65 12.23
CA ILE A 111 -9.60 -16.04 13.61
C ILE A 111 -9.73 -14.84 14.56
N LYS A 112 -9.18 -13.68 14.21
CA LYS A 112 -9.33 -12.44 14.99
C LYS A 112 -10.81 -12.08 15.14
N LEU A 113 -11.59 -12.16 14.05
CA LEU A 113 -13.01 -11.90 14.07
C LEU A 113 -13.77 -12.89 14.96
N ALA A 114 -13.56 -14.19 14.81
CA ALA A 114 -14.21 -15.21 15.64
C ALA A 114 -13.91 -15.01 17.13
N ARG A 115 -12.66 -14.65 17.49
CA ARG A 115 -12.29 -14.33 18.88
C ARG A 115 -13.08 -13.16 19.44
N ALA A 116 -13.24 -12.08 18.68
CA ALA A 116 -14.04 -10.93 19.07
C ALA A 116 -15.51 -11.31 19.30
N LEU A 117 -16.09 -12.11 18.40
CA LEU A 117 -17.47 -12.60 18.53
C LEU A 117 -17.67 -13.47 19.78
N ILE A 118 -16.76 -14.41 20.02
CA ILE A 118 -16.82 -15.26 21.23
C ILE A 118 -16.62 -14.43 22.50
N ALA A 119 -15.75 -13.42 22.46
CA ALA A 119 -15.55 -12.51 23.60
C ALA A 119 -16.81 -11.68 23.88
N ALA A 120 -17.56 -11.32 22.84
CA ALA A 120 -18.85 -10.64 22.93
C ALA A 120 -20.03 -11.54 23.34
N GLY A 121 -19.81 -12.85 23.56
CA GLY A 121 -20.86 -13.80 23.89
C GLY A 121 -21.74 -14.21 22.71
N VAL A 122 -21.32 -13.91 21.47
CA VAL A 122 -22.03 -14.30 20.25
C VAL A 122 -21.79 -15.78 19.97
N ASN A 123 -22.86 -16.52 19.67
CA ASN A 123 -22.77 -17.92 19.28
C ASN A 123 -22.22 -18.07 17.85
N VAL A 124 -20.94 -18.42 17.73
CA VAL A 124 -20.26 -18.69 16.46
C VAL A 124 -20.54 -20.14 16.00
N LYS A 125 -21.05 -20.31 14.78
CA LYS A 125 -21.28 -21.62 14.16
C LYS A 125 -20.08 -22.03 13.32
N ALA A 126 -19.86 -23.33 13.18
CA ALA A 126 -18.74 -23.87 12.42
C ALA A 126 -18.74 -23.48 10.93
N LYS A 127 -19.90 -23.11 10.38
CA LYS A 127 -20.08 -22.67 8.98
C LYS A 127 -19.90 -21.17 8.76
N ASP A 128 -19.69 -20.40 9.83
CA ASP A 128 -19.59 -18.94 9.74
C ASP A 128 -18.20 -18.50 9.23
N PHE A 129 -17.23 -19.42 9.17
CA PHE A 129 -15.83 -19.21 8.79
C PHE A 129 -15.28 -20.37 7.97
N SER A 130 -14.10 -20.20 7.34
CA SER A 130 -13.46 -21.24 6.53
C SER A 130 -13.00 -22.46 7.34
N ILE A 131 -12.87 -22.31 8.66
CA ILE A 131 -12.48 -23.36 9.61
C ILE A 131 -13.35 -23.29 10.88
N PRO A 132 -13.49 -24.40 11.64
CA PRO A 132 -14.27 -24.39 12.87
C PRO A 132 -13.64 -23.52 13.96
N LEU A 133 -14.29 -22.39 14.28
CA LEU A 133 -13.83 -21.41 15.27
C LEU A 133 -14.91 -21.16 16.34
N THR A 134 -15.54 -22.21 16.85
CA THR A 134 -16.72 -22.07 17.75
C THR A 134 -16.35 -21.83 19.21
N THR A 135 -15.07 -22.00 19.59
CA THR A 135 -14.60 -21.85 20.97
C THR A 135 -13.28 -21.09 21.04
N ARG A 136 -12.98 -20.49 22.20
CA ARG A 136 -11.69 -19.80 22.45
C ARG A 136 -10.49 -20.73 22.23
N GLY A 137 -10.61 -22.00 22.63
CA GLY A 137 -9.56 -23.01 22.46
C GLY A 137 -9.29 -23.32 20.98
N GLN A 138 -10.34 -23.52 20.18
CA GLN A 138 -10.19 -23.74 18.73
C GLN A 138 -9.60 -22.52 18.03
N ALA A 139 -10.07 -21.32 18.37
CA ALA A 139 -9.53 -20.09 17.78
C ALA A 139 -8.05 -19.91 18.11
N LYS A 140 -7.63 -20.20 19.35
CA LYS A 140 -6.21 -20.13 19.74
C LYS A 140 -5.35 -21.16 19.02
N GLN A 141 -5.81 -22.41 18.92
CA GLN A 141 -5.09 -23.46 18.19
C GLN A 141 -4.97 -23.14 16.69
N ALA A 142 -6.02 -22.57 16.10
CA ALA A 142 -6.03 -22.13 14.72
C ALA A 142 -5.03 -20.98 14.49
N GLU A 143 -4.96 -20.01 15.40
CA GLU A 143 -3.98 -18.92 15.37
C GLU A 143 -2.54 -19.45 15.38
N ASP A 144 -2.22 -20.34 16.32
CA ASP A 144 -0.88 -20.93 16.41
C ASP A 144 -0.52 -21.72 15.13
N THR A 145 -1.50 -22.43 14.57
CA THR A 145 -1.31 -23.20 13.33
C THR A 145 -1.10 -22.29 12.13
N ALA A 146 -1.89 -21.22 11.99
CA ALA A 146 -1.78 -20.26 10.91
C ALA A 146 -0.45 -19.48 10.97
N GLY A 147 -0.05 -19.03 12.16
CA GLY A 147 1.26 -18.39 12.37
C GLY A 147 2.43 -19.30 12.02
N LEU A 148 2.39 -20.58 12.42
CA LEU A 148 3.41 -21.56 12.01
C LEU A 148 3.43 -21.81 10.49
N ARG A 149 2.29 -21.71 9.80
CA ARG A 149 2.23 -21.83 8.33
C ARG A 149 2.84 -20.61 7.65
N GLN A 150 2.52 -19.39 8.09
CA GLN A 150 3.14 -18.16 7.60
C GLN A 150 4.65 -18.19 7.81
N GLY A 151 5.12 -18.52 9.02
CA GLY A 151 6.55 -18.60 9.33
C GLY A 151 7.32 -19.63 8.48
N LYS A 152 6.66 -20.70 8.02
CA LYS A 152 7.25 -21.68 7.09
C LYS A 152 7.36 -21.14 5.65
N MET A 153 6.53 -20.19 5.26
CA MET A 153 6.59 -19.55 3.94
C MET A 153 7.60 -18.39 3.93
N GLU A 154 7.88 -17.79 5.08
CA GLU A 154 8.78 -16.62 5.21
C GLU A 154 10.10 -16.78 4.44
N PRO A 155 10.90 -17.86 4.61
CA PRO A 155 12.17 -17.97 3.88
C PRO A 155 12.01 -18.13 2.37
N LYS A 156 10.85 -18.61 1.91
CA LYS A 156 10.55 -18.78 0.48
C LYS A 156 10.13 -17.46 -0.17
N LEU A 157 9.50 -16.58 0.60
CA LEU A 157 9.17 -15.22 0.16
C LEU A 157 10.44 -14.37 0.13
N GLN A 158 11.23 -14.42 1.21
CA GLN A 158 12.50 -13.69 1.35
C GLN A 158 13.51 -14.02 0.26
N ALA A 159 13.55 -15.27 -0.23
CA ALA A 159 14.39 -15.66 -1.36
C ALA A 159 14.18 -14.81 -2.63
N PHE A 160 13.00 -14.19 -2.78
CA PHE A 160 12.71 -13.20 -3.82
C PHE A 160 12.74 -11.76 -3.27
N GLU A 161 12.15 -11.51 -2.11
CA GLU A 161 11.99 -10.16 -1.55
C GLU A 161 13.33 -9.50 -1.20
N ASP A 162 14.28 -10.26 -0.65
CA ASP A 162 15.60 -9.75 -0.27
C ASP A 162 16.40 -9.26 -1.50
N PRO A 163 16.65 -10.08 -2.55
CA PRO A 163 17.34 -9.60 -3.73
C PRO A 163 16.55 -8.54 -4.50
N ALA A 164 15.21 -8.53 -4.43
CA ALA A 164 14.41 -7.46 -5.04
C ALA A 164 14.61 -6.12 -4.31
N ALA A 165 14.64 -6.14 -2.97
CA ALA A 165 14.94 -4.98 -2.15
C ALA A 165 16.37 -4.48 -2.39
N ASP A 166 17.37 -5.38 -2.33
CA ASP A 166 18.77 -5.04 -2.55
C ASP A 166 18.99 -4.46 -3.95
N ARG A 167 18.33 -5.02 -4.96
CA ARG A 167 18.34 -4.46 -6.33
C ARG A 167 17.80 -3.03 -6.34
N LEU A 168 16.64 -2.79 -5.74
CA LEU A 168 16.04 -1.46 -5.69
C LEU A 168 17.00 -0.48 -5.00
N TYR A 169 17.38 -0.76 -3.76
CA TYR A 169 18.19 0.15 -2.96
C TYR A 169 19.59 0.37 -3.54
N THR A 170 20.23 -0.66 -4.09
CA THR A 170 21.53 -0.51 -4.76
C THR A 170 21.42 0.42 -5.98
N ALA A 171 20.35 0.30 -6.76
CA ALA A 171 20.09 1.21 -7.88
C ALA A 171 19.84 2.65 -7.39
N LEU A 172 19.06 2.85 -6.32
CA LEU A 172 18.83 4.18 -5.76
C LEU A 172 20.11 4.81 -5.18
N LYS A 173 20.98 4.02 -4.55
CA LYS A 173 22.31 4.49 -4.09
C LYS A 173 23.18 4.89 -5.29
N LEU A 174 23.19 4.09 -6.35
CA LEU A 174 23.89 4.42 -7.61
C LEU A 174 23.32 5.68 -8.28
N ALA A 175 22.02 5.96 -8.15
CA ALA A 175 21.40 7.19 -8.65
C ALA A 175 22.06 8.46 -8.08
N ARG A 176 22.67 8.36 -6.88
CA ARG A 176 23.36 9.45 -6.19
C ARG A 176 24.81 9.65 -6.62
N VAL A 177 25.37 8.73 -7.42
CA VAL A 177 26.72 8.90 -7.96
C VAL A 177 26.73 10.04 -8.97
N GLY A 178 27.58 11.05 -8.78
CA GLY A 178 27.50 12.33 -9.52
C GLY A 178 27.37 12.22 -11.04
N LYS A 179 28.06 11.25 -11.68
CA LYS A 179 27.94 11.00 -13.13
C LYS A 179 26.57 10.43 -13.53
N ILE A 180 25.98 9.58 -12.70
CA ILE A 180 24.65 8.99 -12.92
C ILE A 180 23.58 10.04 -12.60
N ALA A 181 23.68 10.72 -11.46
CA ALA A 181 22.78 11.80 -11.06
C ALA A 181 22.62 12.86 -12.16
N ALA A 182 23.74 13.34 -12.74
CA ALA A 182 23.69 14.33 -13.82
C ALA A 182 22.97 13.83 -15.09
N ARG A 183 23.03 12.51 -15.38
CA ARG A 183 22.30 11.91 -16.51
C ARG A 183 20.83 11.73 -16.20
N LEU A 184 20.50 11.37 -14.96
CA LEU A 184 19.11 11.28 -14.49
C LEU A 184 18.42 12.65 -14.55
N GLU A 185 19.09 13.71 -14.10
CA GLU A 185 18.54 15.07 -14.16
C GLU A 185 18.25 15.52 -15.59
N ALA A 186 19.11 15.18 -16.55
CA ALA A 186 18.87 15.45 -17.97
C ALA A 186 17.61 14.75 -18.52
N ASP A 187 17.20 13.65 -17.88
CA ASP A 187 16.00 12.87 -18.18
C ASP A 187 14.79 13.24 -17.30
N ASN A 188 14.86 14.34 -16.54
CA ASN A 188 13.84 14.81 -15.57
C ASN A 188 13.65 13.87 -14.36
N PHE A 189 14.74 13.28 -13.87
CA PHE A 189 14.78 12.51 -12.61
C PHE A 189 15.69 13.24 -11.62
N PHE A 190 15.11 13.87 -10.61
CA PHE A 190 15.85 14.79 -9.73
C PHE A 190 16.20 14.16 -8.37
N PRO A 191 17.38 14.47 -7.78
CA PRO A 191 17.76 13.95 -6.46
C PRO A 191 16.78 14.26 -5.32
N HIS A 192 16.20 15.47 -5.31
CA HIS A 192 15.24 15.87 -4.28
C HIS A 192 13.92 15.08 -4.37
N GLU A 193 13.50 14.71 -5.59
CA GLU A 193 12.34 13.86 -5.82
C GLU A 193 12.62 12.44 -5.28
N LEU A 194 13.80 11.89 -5.58
CA LEU A 194 14.23 10.60 -5.05
C LEU A 194 14.19 10.58 -3.51
N ASP A 195 14.75 11.61 -2.86
CA ASP A 195 14.77 11.72 -1.40
C ASP A 195 13.36 11.75 -0.81
N GLN A 196 12.47 12.56 -1.40
CA GLN A 196 11.09 12.67 -0.94
C GLN A 196 10.32 11.35 -1.09
N LEU A 197 10.46 10.68 -2.24
CA LEU A 197 9.81 9.39 -2.50
C LEU A 197 10.34 8.30 -1.60
N LEU A 198 11.66 8.23 -1.41
CA LEU A 198 12.31 7.25 -0.56
C LEU A 198 11.90 7.44 0.91
N GLN A 199 11.90 8.68 1.41
CA GLN A 199 11.45 8.97 2.77
C GLN A 199 10.02 8.51 3.00
N MET A 200 9.13 8.79 2.05
CA MET A 200 7.73 8.37 2.13
C MET A 200 7.58 6.85 2.04
N PHE A 201 8.32 6.19 1.14
CA PHE A 201 8.29 4.73 1.02
C PHE A 201 8.71 4.06 2.32
N LEU A 202 9.85 4.47 2.90
CA LEU A 202 10.35 3.93 4.16
C LEU A 202 9.36 4.19 5.30
N HIS A 203 8.78 5.38 5.38
CA HIS A 203 7.79 5.71 6.42
C HIS A 203 6.50 4.88 6.29
N ILE A 204 6.01 4.63 5.06
CA ILE A 204 4.89 3.69 4.83
C ILE A 204 5.30 2.26 5.25
N ASN A 205 6.50 1.84 4.85
CA ASN A 205 7.02 0.50 5.09
C ASN A 205 7.16 0.20 6.59
N GLU A 206 7.65 1.16 7.38
CA GLU A 206 7.74 1.07 8.85
C GLU A 206 6.37 1.00 9.54
N ARG A 207 5.32 1.54 8.91
CA ARG A 207 3.96 1.60 9.45
C ARG A 207 3.05 0.50 8.93
N LEU A 208 3.56 -0.43 8.11
CA LEU A 208 2.73 -1.43 7.46
C LEU A 208 1.96 -2.33 8.44
N TYR A 209 2.59 -2.73 9.54
CA TYR A 209 1.90 -3.51 10.58
C TYR A 209 0.73 -2.74 11.21
N GLN A 210 0.90 -1.45 11.47
CA GLN A 210 -0.18 -0.60 12.00
C GLN A 210 -1.35 -0.51 11.02
N LEU A 211 -1.07 -0.47 9.71
CA LEU A 211 -2.08 -0.45 8.66
C LEU A 211 -2.86 -1.76 8.58
N LEU A 212 -2.18 -2.90 8.74
CA LEU A 212 -2.84 -4.20 8.83
C LEU A 212 -3.73 -4.31 10.07
N GLU A 213 -3.29 -3.79 11.22
CA GLU A 213 -4.14 -3.77 12.43
C GLU A 213 -5.35 -2.83 12.27
N ILE A 214 -5.22 -1.71 11.55
CA ILE A 214 -6.38 -0.84 11.22
C ILE A 214 -7.37 -1.59 10.33
N ARG A 215 -6.90 -2.27 9.27
CA ARG A 215 -7.72 -3.12 8.39
C ARG A 215 -8.47 -4.18 9.19
N ASP A 216 -7.74 -4.92 10.02
CA ASP A 216 -8.31 -6.02 10.80
C ASP A 216 -9.34 -5.47 11.83
N GLY A 217 -9.02 -4.36 12.49
CA GLY A 217 -9.93 -3.66 13.41
C GLY A 217 -11.21 -3.16 12.73
N GLN A 218 -11.11 -2.62 11.51
CA GLN A 218 -12.26 -2.22 10.69
C GLN A 218 -13.20 -3.39 10.43
N ILE A 219 -12.65 -4.54 10.00
CA ILE A 219 -13.43 -5.76 9.70
C ILE A 219 -14.17 -6.23 10.95
N VAL A 220 -13.49 -6.26 12.09
CA VAL A 220 -14.09 -6.65 13.38
C VAL A 220 -15.20 -5.68 13.79
N LEU A 221 -14.94 -4.38 13.77
CA LEU A 221 -15.91 -3.35 14.13
C LEU A 221 -17.15 -3.41 13.24
N GLY A 222 -16.98 -3.50 11.92
CA GLY A 222 -18.08 -3.61 10.97
C GLY A 222 -18.97 -4.83 11.24
N LYS A 223 -18.38 -5.98 11.58
CA LYS A 223 -19.15 -7.18 11.93
C LYS A 223 -19.93 -7.02 13.23
N LEU A 224 -19.32 -6.43 14.27
CA LEU A 224 -20.01 -6.18 15.54
C LEU A 224 -21.18 -5.19 15.37
N LEU A 225 -20.99 -4.14 14.57
CA LEU A 225 -22.05 -3.19 14.24
C LEU A 225 -23.21 -3.86 13.47
N THR A 226 -22.89 -4.75 12.53
CA THR A 226 -23.91 -5.54 11.82
C THR A 226 -24.71 -6.44 12.77
N ILE A 227 -24.06 -7.00 13.79
CA ILE A 227 -24.74 -7.83 14.80
C ILE A 227 -25.66 -6.96 15.68
N LEU A 228 -25.16 -5.80 16.11
CA LEU A 228 -25.94 -4.84 16.89
C LEU A 228 -27.18 -4.37 16.11
N SER A 229 -27.02 -4.02 14.82
CA SER A 229 -28.13 -3.57 13.96
C SER A 229 -29.19 -4.66 13.71
N ASN A 230 -28.80 -5.94 13.83
CA ASN A 230 -29.72 -7.08 13.70
C ASN A 230 -30.48 -7.39 15.01
N GLY A 231 -30.47 -6.49 15.99
CA GLY A 231 -31.24 -6.60 17.22
C GLY A 231 -30.59 -7.43 18.32
N ASN A 232 -29.28 -7.68 18.24
CA ASN A 232 -28.50 -8.30 19.30
C ASN A 232 -27.73 -7.24 20.08
N ASP A 233 -28.39 -6.64 21.06
CA ASP A 233 -27.90 -5.59 21.96
C ASP A 233 -27.29 -6.17 23.25
N ALA A 234 -26.81 -7.42 23.20
CA ALA A 234 -26.15 -8.04 24.34
C ALA A 234 -25.01 -7.15 24.86
N GLN A 235 -24.96 -6.97 26.18
CA GLN A 235 -23.94 -6.15 26.86
C GLN A 235 -22.51 -6.45 26.39
N GLY A 236 -22.19 -7.73 26.14
CA GLY A 236 -20.88 -8.15 25.63
C GLY A 236 -20.55 -7.62 24.23
N VAL A 237 -21.54 -7.43 23.35
CA VAL A 237 -21.35 -6.83 22.02
C VAL A 237 -21.00 -5.35 22.17
N LEU A 238 -21.73 -4.61 23.00
CA LEU A 238 -21.47 -3.19 23.26
C LEU A 238 -20.07 -2.97 23.88
N GLU A 239 -19.70 -3.78 24.88
CA GLU A 239 -18.37 -3.72 25.51
C GLU A 239 -17.24 -4.01 24.52
N ASN A 240 -17.44 -4.96 23.60
CA ASN A 240 -16.46 -5.25 22.56
C ASN A 240 -16.40 -4.14 21.51
N ILE A 241 -17.54 -3.54 21.13
CA ILE A 241 -17.55 -2.36 20.23
C ILE A 241 -16.71 -1.24 20.85
N HIS A 242 -16.96 -0.87 22.11
CA HIS A 242 -16.18 0.17 22.79
C HIS A 242 -14.68 -0.17 22.87
N SER A 243 -14.35 -1.42 23.18
CA SER A 243 -12.95 -1.86 23.24
C SER A 243 -12.25 -1.76 21.88
N GLN A 244 -12.95 -2.15 20.80
CA GLN A 244 -12.42 -2.05 19.43
C GLN A 244 -12.32 -0.59 18.96
N MET A 245 -13.28 0.26 19.32
CA MET A 245 -13.23 1.69 19.01
C MET A 245 -12.01 2.35 19.63
N ALA A 246 -11.70 2.07 20.91
CA ALA A 246 -10.54 2.64 21.57
C ALA A 246 -9.23 2.27 20.86
N VAL A 247 -9.04 0.97 20.56
CA VAL A 247 -7.84 0.48 19.85
C VAL A 247 -7.73 1.07 18.44
N LEU A 248 -8.83 1.06 17.69
CA LEU A 248 -8.85 1.56 16.31
C LEU A 248 -8.60 3.07 16.26
N ASN A 249 -9.17 3.82 17.20
CA ASN A 249 -8.92 5.25 17.33
C ASN A 249 -7.44 5.54 17.60
N ASP A 250 -6.82 4.84 18.56
CA ASP A 250 -5.41 5.04 18.89
C ASP A 250 -4.50 4.75 17.69
N LEU A 251 -4.78 3.66 16.95
CA LEU A 251 -4.05 3.31 15.74
C LEU A 251 -4.19 4.38 14.65
N ILE A 252 -5.41 4.88 14.41
CA ILE A 252 -5.69 5.91 13.39
C ILE A 252 -5.01 7.23 13.76
N VAL A 253 -5.12 7.66 15.02
CA VAL A 253 -4.56 8.93 15.50
C VAL A 253 -3.04 8.92 15.46
N ASP A 254 -2.40 7.82 15.90
CA ASP A 254 -0.94 7.68 15.85
C ASP A 254 -0.44 7.65 14.40
N LEU A 255 -1.09 6.86 13.53
CA LEU A 255 -0.76 6.82 12.11
C LEU A 255 -0.88 8.20 11.47
N HIS A 256 -2.02 8.88 11.63
CA HIS A 256 -2.26 10.22 11.11
C HIS A 256 -1.21 11.23 11.57
N SER A 257 -0.92 11.22 12.88
CA SER A 257 0.08 12.10 13.48
C SER A 257 1.48 11.88 12.89
N SER A 258 1.84 10.63 12.63
CA SER A 258 3.14 10.27 12.06
C SER A 258 3.34 10.83 10.63
N PHE A 259 2.26 10.99 9.87
CA PHE A 259 2.31 11.52 8.49
C PHE A 259 2.05 13.03 8.40
N ARG A 260 1.83 13.71 9.53
CA ARG A 260 1.38 15.12 9.55
C ARG A 260 2.40 16.10 8.97
N GLN A 261 3.69 15.83 9.16
CA GLN A 261 4.78 16.69 8.65
C GLN A 261 5.31 16.24 7.28
N THR A 262 4.84 15.09 6.79
CA THR A 262 5.27 14.55 5.50
C THR A 262 4.43 15.17 4.39
N ARG A 263 5.06 15.89 3.47
CA ARG A 263 4.37 16.49 2.32
C ARG A 263 3.93 15.42 1.33
N TYR A 264 2.72 15.56 0.80
CA TYR A 264 2.28 14.73 -0.32
C TYR A 264 3.14 15.04 -1.55
N PRO A 265 3.73 14.03 -2.23
CA PRO A 265 4.76 14.25 -3.24
C PRO A 265 4.24 14.34 -4.67
N PHE A 266 2.94 14.16 -4.87
CA PHE A 266 2.34 14.22 -6.19
C PHE A 266 1.46 15.45 -6.34
N ASP A 267 1.14 15.79 -7.58
CA ASP A 267 0.16 16.82 -7.88
C ASP A 267 -1.17 16.55 -7.16
N HIS A 268 -1.71 17.59 -6.54
CA HIS A 268 -2.99 17.56 -5.85
C HIS A 268 -3.76 18.86 -6.08
N ALA A 269 -5.09 18.80 -6.07
CA ALA A 269 -5.96 19.95 -6.34
C ALA A 269 -5.78 21.10 -5.33
N LYS A 270 -5.42 20.75 -4.09
CA LYS A 270 -4.90 21.68 -3.09
C LYS A 270 -3.38 21.54 -3.04
N ALA A 271 -2.67 22.64 -3.25
CA ALA A 271 -1.22 22.68 -3.07
C ALA A 271 -0.84 22.41 -1.59
N ASP A 272 0.33 21.82 -1.40
CA ASP A 272 1.00 21.63 -0.09
C ASP A 272 0.21 20.84 0.96
N ILE A 273 -0.65 19.89 0.54
CA ILE A 273 -1.29 18.99 1.50
C ILE A 273 -0.26 18.03 2.13
N SER A 274 -0.51 17.67 3.38
CA SER A 274 0.25 16.60 4.05
C SER A 274 -0.26 15.23 3.60
N MET A 275 0.57 14.22 3.79
CA MET A 275 0.18 12.81 3.68
C MET A 275 -0.96 12.46 4.63
N ALA A 276 -0.95 13.02 5.84
CA ALA A 276 -2.05 12.84 6.78
C ALA A 276 -3.38 13.40 6.24
N GLU A 277 -3.39 14.59 5.64
CA GLU A 277 -4.59 15.17 5.00
C GLU A 277 -5.03 14.37 3.76
N TYR A 278 -4.07 13.84 2.99
CA TYR A 278 -4.35 12.97 1.84
C TYR A 278 -5.08 11.69 2.27
N MET A 279 -4.53 11.00 3.28
CA MET A 279 -5.07 9.72 3.78
C MET A 279 -6.39 9.91 4.50
N LEU A 280 -6.49 10.95 5.35
CA LEU A 280 -7.68 11.21 6.15
C LEU A 280 -7.78 12.70 6.49
N LYS A 281 -8.73 13.38 5.84
CA LYS A 281 -8.89 14.84 5.93
C LYS A 281 -9.24 15.33 7.33
N LYS A 282 -9.98 14.53 8.10
CA LYS A 282 -10.45 14.85 9.46
C LYS A 282 -10.39 13.58 10.30
N LEU A 283 -9.85 13.68 11.51
CA LEU A 283 -9.91 12.59 12.48
C LEU A 283 -11.37 12.31 12.88
N PRO A 284 -11.74 11.02 13.06
CA PRO A 284 -13.08 10.63 13.51
C PRO A 284 -13.32 11.05 14.96
N ASP A 285 -14.60 11.19 15.34
CA ASP A 285 -14.98 11.23 16.75
C ASP A 285 -14.70 9.87 17.41
N PRO A 286 -13.88 9.80 18.48
CA PRO A 286 -13.55 8.54 19.16
C PRO A 286 -14.77 7.83 19.75
N ASP A 287 -15.87 8.55 20.02
CA ASP A 287 -17.10 7.99 20.56
C ASP A 287 -18.12 7.58 19.46
N ASN A 288 -17.77 7.79 18.19
CA ASN A 288 -18.63 7.42 17.05
C ASN A 288 -18.08 6.19 16.30
N PRO A 289 -18.68 4.99 16.46
CA PRO A 289 -18.19 3.78 15.81
C PRO A 289 -18.27 3.82 14.28
N VAL A 290 -19.22 4.57 13.71
CA VAL A 290 -19.39 4.67 12.26
C VAL A 290 -18.27 5.53 11.67
N GLU A 291 -17.97 6.66 12.28
CA GLU A 291 -16.86 7.53 11.83
C GLU A 291 -15.50 6.80 11.92
N LEU A 292 -15.27 6.00 12.97
CA LEU A 292 -14.06 5.19 13.09
C LEU A 292 -13.96 4.12 11.99
N TYR A 293 -15.06 3.43 11.69
CA TYR A 293 -15.12 2.46 10.61
C TYR A 293 -14.82 3.12 9.24
N GLU A 294 -15.47 4.25 8.94
CA GLU A 294 -15.27 5.00 7.69
C GLU A 294 -13.85 5.56 7.56
N ALA A 295 -13.25 6.02 8.67
CA ALA A 295 -11.88 6.49 8.70
C ALA A 295 -10.88 5.37 8.37
N ALA A 296 -11.05 4.19 8.97
CA ALA A 296 -10.22 3.02 8.67
C ALA A 296 -10.38 2.58 7.20
N ASP A 297 -11.61 2.56 6.69
CA ASP A 297 -11.90 2.26 5.28
C ASP A 297 -11.23 3.25 4.32
N THR A 298 -11.29 4.55 4.64
CA THR A 298 -10.66 5.61 3.84
C THR A 298 -9.13 5.45 3.80
N ILE A 299 -8.51 5.08 4.93
CA ILE A 299 -7.08 4.77 4.99
C ILE A 299 -6.75 3.56 4.10
N GLY A 300 -7.56 2.50 4.19
CA GLY A 300 -7.42 1.28 3.39
C GLY A 300 -7.52 1.51 1.87
N HIS A 301 -8.34 2.47 1.43
CA HIS A 301 -8.49 2.81 0.01
C HIS A 301 -7.45 3.82 -0.51
N SER A 302 -6.95 4.72 0.35
CA SER A 302 -6.04 5.78 -0.07
C SER A 302 -4.58 5.31 -0.17
N LEU A 303 -4.16 4.42 0.72
CA LEU A 303 -2.75 4.08 0.85
C LEU A 303 -2.20 3.11 -0.19
N PRO A 304 -2.88 2.01 -0.58
CA PRO A 304 -2.33 1.08 -1.57
C PRO A 304 -2.06 1.73 -2.93
N PRO A 305 -2.99 2.54 -3.51
CA PRO A 305 -2.71 3.28 -4.75
C PRO A 305 -1.56 4.27 -4.59
N LEU A 306 -1.42 4.88 -3.42
CA LEU A 306 -0.32 5.78 -3.13
C LEU A 306 1.00 5.03 -3.11
N GLN A 307 1.11 3.96 -2.32
CA GLN A 307 2.28 3.09 -2.24
C GLN A 307 2.69 2.59 -3.62
N ALA A 308 1.73 2.18 -4.46
CA ALA A 308 1.97 1.79 -5.85
C ALA A 308 2.63 2.91 -6.67
N ARG A 309 2.16 4.15 -6.53
CA ARG A 309 2.72 5.30 -7.22
C ARG A 309 4.12 5.65 -6.72
N VAL A 310 4.32 5.63 -5.40
CA VAL A 310 5.64 5.86 -4.79
C VAL A 310 6.65 4.85 -5.32
N LEU A 311 6.35 3.57 -5.12
CA LEU A 311 7.25 2.49 -5.42
C LEU A 311 7.47 2.37 -6.93
N GLY A 312 6.43 2.56 -7.74
CA GLY A 312 6.55 2.62 -9.19
C GLY A 312 7.47 3.73 -9.67
N ARG A 313 7.40 4.92 -9.07
CA ARG A 313 8.32 6.01 -9.39
C ARG A 313 9.76 5.71 -8.96
N LEU A 314 9.97 5.10 -7.79
CA LEU A 314 11.28 4.59 -7.37
C LEU A 314 11.82 3.51 -8.32
N CYS A 315 10.96 2.62 -8.83
CA CYS A 315 11.33 1.64 -9.86
C CYS A 315 11.73 2.32 -11.17
N GLN A 316 11.11 3.44 -11.55
CA GLN A 316 11.56 4.20 -12.73
C GLN A 316 12.98 4.78 -12.53
N PHE A 317 13.30 5.31 -11.35
CA PHE A 317 14.68 5.69 -11.01
C PHE A 317 15.63 4.51 -11.16
N ALA A 318 15.26 3.35 -10.59
CA ALA A 318 16.09 2.15 -10.65
C ALA A 318 16.28 1.62 -12.08
N GLU A 319 15.22 1.52 -12.89
CA GLU A 319 15.29 1.12 -14.30
C GLU A 319 16.19 2.06 -15.13
N LYS A 320 16.13 3.37 -14.86
CA LYS A 320 17.02 4.35 -15.51
C LYS A 320 18.47 4.14 -15.14
N VAL A 321 18.76 3.88 -13.86
CA VAL A 321 20.12 3.55 -13.41
C VAL A 321 20.62 2.26 -14.06
N GLU A 322 19.79 1.22 -14.09
CA GLU A 322 20.09 -0.05 -14.77
C GLU A 322 20.45 0.16 -16.25
N ALA A 323 19.65 0.95 -16.97
CA ALA A 323 19.92 1.27 -18.36
C ALA A 323 21.27 1.98 -18.55
N LEU A 324 21.62 2.91 -17.65
CA LEU A 324 22.89 3.64 -17.68
C LEU A 324 24.12 2.75 -17.45
N ILE A 325 23.96 1.60 -16.80
CA ILE A 325 25.02 0.60 -16.57
C ILE A 325 24.94 -0.62 -17.52
N GLY A 326 24.11 -0.52 -18.57
CA GLY A 326 24.01 -1.49 -19.65
C GLY A 326 23.03 -2.64 -19.41
N MET A 327 22.07 -2.47 -18.50
CA MET A 327 21.02 -3.45 -18.24
C MET A 327 19.68 -2.91 -18.81
N PRO A 328 19.11 -3.52 -19.87
CA PRO A 328 17.82 -3.08 -20.38
C PRO A 328 16.71 -3.33 -19.35
N ALA A 329 15.60 -2.59 -19.45
CA ALA A 329 14.40 -2.90 -18.67
C ALA A 329 13.97 -4.35 -18.91
N LEU A 330 13.38 -4.97 -17.88
CA LEU A 330 12.81 -6.31 -18.04
C LEU A 330 11.60 -6.26 -18.98
N SER A 331 11.18 -7.40 -19.52
CA SER A 331 9.90 -7.48 -20.23
C SER A 331 8.75 -7.22 -19.27
N ASP A 332 7.64 -6.68 -19.81
CA ASP A 332 6.38 -6.67 -19.09
C ASP A 332 6.02 -8.12 -18.72
N PRO A 333 5.67 -8.40 -17.46
CA PRO A 333 5.16 -9.71 -17.07
C PRO A 333 3.83 -9.96 -17.80
N PRO A 334 3.40 -11.24 -17.95
CA PRO A 334 2.06 -11.53 -18.44
C PRO A 334 1.02 -10.76 -17.61
N ASP A 335 -0.06 -10.33 -18.24
CA ASP A 335 -1.22 -9.87 -17.50
C ASP A 335 -1.72 -11.04 -16.64
N ASP A 336 -2.00 -10.75 -15.37
CA ASP A 336 -2.69 -11.72 -14.54
C ASP A 336 -4.09 -11.83 -15.17
N ASP A 337 -4.33 -12.88 -15.96
CA ASP A 337 -5.70 -13.31 -16.22
C ASP A 337 -6.28 -13.52 -14.82
N ASP A 338 -7.31 -12.75 -14.47
CA ASP A 338 -8.04 -12.96 -13.22
C ASP A 338 -8.45 -14.43 -13.19
N ASP A 339 -7.72 -15.27 -12.44
CA ASP A 339 -8.06 -16.65 -12.11
C ASP A 339 -9.28 -16.62 -11.15
N ASP A 340 -10.37 -16.07 -11.66
CA ASP A 340 -11.76 -16.17 -11.21
C ASP A 340 -12.46 -17.37 -11.88
N ASP A 341 -11.68 -18.36 -12.36
CA ASP A 341 -12.23 -19.67 -12.70
C ASP A 341 -12.19 -20.56 -11.44
N GLU A 342 -13.32 -20.54 -10.74
CA GLU A 342 -13.82 -21.67 -9.96
C GLU A 342 -13.72 -22.97 -10.80
N GLU A 343 -12.61 -23.70 -10.70
CA GLU A 343 -12.61 -25.11 -11.08
C GLU A 343 -13.18 -25.95 -9.92
N THR A 344 -14.51 -26.05 -9.98
CA THR A 344 -15.42 -27.17 -9.65
C THR A 344 -14.94 -28.29 -8.72
#